data_AF-A0A9D7F6V9-F1
#
_entry.id   AF-A0A9D7F6V9-F1
#
_cell.length_a   1.000
_cell.length_b   1.000
_cell.length_c   1.000
_cell.angle_alpha   90.00
_cell.angle_beta   90.00
_cell.angle_gamma   90.00
#
_symmetry.space_group_name_H-M   'P 1'
#
loop_
_entity.id
_entity.type
_entity.pdbx_description
1 polymer ?
#
loop_
_entity_poly.entity_id
_entity_poly.type
_entity_poly.pdbx_seq_one_letter_code
_entity_poly.pdbx_strand_id
1 'polypeptide(L)'
;MRDEPVQFNSRFLDFSRHFGFDIVACAPRQPQQKGRVERNVDYIKRNFLNGLELPDFAAYNPAVKVWLETTANVRLHRETHRRPVDMWAEESAFLKPVNPRPYDVARIESAHASSQFRVTLKQTNIQYPLAWPGR
;
A
#
# COMPACT_ATOMS: atom_id res chain seq x y z
N MET A 1 2.01 1.16 34.46
CA MET A 1 1.76 0.43 33.19
C MET A 1 2.93 0.74 32.29
N ARG A 2 3.64 -0.27 31.79
CA ARG A 2 4.96 -0.11 31.17
C ARG A 2 4.87 0.65 29.84
N ASP A 3 5.62 1.74 29.72
CA ASP A 3 6.03 2.38 28.46
C ASP A 3 6.96 1.41 27.71
N GLU A 4 6.39 0.34 27.16
CA GLU A 4 7.16 -0.55 26.31
C GLU A 4 7.33 0.13 24.94
N PRO A 5 8.58 0.34 24.47
CA PRO A 5 8.82 1.08 23.24
C PRO A 5 8.18 0.34 22.06
N VAL A 6 7.55 1.09 21.16
CA VAL A 6 6.94 0.50 19.96
C VAL A 6 8.00 -0.23 19.16
N GLN A 7 7.84 -1.55 19.03
CA GLN A 7 8.71 -2.37 18.22
C GLN A 7 8.20 -2.40 16.78
N PHE A 8 8.88 -1.70 15.89
CA PHE A 8 8.59 -1.75 14.46
C PHE A 8 9.22 -2.98 13.80
N ASN A 9 8.53 -3.51 12.80
CA ASN A 9 9.10 -4.54 11.94
C ASN A 9 10.33 -3.97 11.20
N SER A 10 11.46 -4.69 11.23
CA SER A 10 12.73 -4.23 10.65
C SER A 10 12.62 -3.94 9.14
N ARG A 11 11.87 -4.77 8.40
CA ARG A 11 11.62 -4.57 6.97
C ARG A 11 10.74 -3.35 6.72
N PHE A 12 9.81 -3.06 7.62
CA PHE A 12 8.98 -1.86 7.51
C PHE A 12 9.80 -0.58 7.77
N LEU A 13 10.72 -0.60 8.74
CA LEU A 13 11.68 0.48 8.97
C LEU A 13 12.58 0.69 7.75
N ASP A 14 13.12 -0.39 7.18
CA ASP A 14 13.96 -0.32 5.98
C ASP A 14 13.19 0.25 4.77
N PHE A 15 11.94 -0.20 4.57
CA PHE A 15 11.04 0.34 3.56
C PHE A 15 10.77 1.85 3.75
N SER A 16 10.58 2.30 5.00
CA SER A 16 10.38 3.71 5.31
C SER A 16 11.60 4.57 4.97
N ARG A 17 12.80 4.04 5.21
CA ARG A 17 14.08 4.69 4.85
C ARG A 17 14.30 4.71 3.34
N HIS A 18 13.94 3.64 2.64
CA HIS A 18 14.08 3.53 1.19
C HIS A 18 13.25 4.59 0.44
N PHE A 19 12.04 4.88 0.93
CA PHE A 19 11.13 5.87 0.34
C PHE A 19 11.14 7.24 1.04
N GLY A 20 11.79 7.36 2.19
CA GLY A 20 11.98 8.62 2.91
C GLY A 20 10.74 9.15 3.63
N PHE A 21 9.94 8.25 4.22
CA PHE A 21 8.79 8.64 5.05
C PHE A 21 8.96 8.17 6.51
N ASP A 22 8.30 8.86 7.44
CA ASP A 22 8.33 8.53 8.85
C ASP A 22 7.17 7.62 9.25
N ILE A 23 7.45 6.66 10.15
CA ILE A 23 6.43 5.77 10.69
C ILE A 23 5.92 6.35 12.00
N VAL A 24 4.62 6.63 12.08
CA VAL A 24 3.94 7.04 13.30
C VAL A 24 3.09 5.88 13.81
N ALA A 25 3.44 5.35 14.98
CA ALA A 25 2.65 4.31 15.63
C ALA A 25 1.44 4.91 16.34
N CYS A 26 0.29 4.22 16.23
CA CYS A 26 -0.86 4.57 17.03
C CYS A 26 -0.65 4.14 18.48
N ALA A 27 -0.94 5.03 19.42
CA ALA A 27 -0.84 4.69 20.84
C ALA A 27 -1.85 3.59 21.20
N PRO A 28 -1.48 2.61 22.05
CA PRO A 28 -2.41 1.59 22.52
C PRO A 28 -3.68 2.25 23.10
N ARG A 29 -4.85 1.73 22.71
CA ARG A 29 -6.18 2.20 23.16
C ARG A 29 -6.55 3.64 22.73
N GLN A 30 -5.93 4.18 21.69
CA GLN A 30 -6.34 5.46 21.09
C GLN A 30 -6.92 5.27 19.66
N PRO A 31 -8.14 4.70 19.53
CA PRO A 31 -8.77 4.48 18.22
C PRO A 31 -9.06 5.78 17.46
N GLN A 32 -9.10 6.93 18.14
CA GLN A 32 -9.34 8.24 17.52
C GLN A 32 -8.31 8.59 16.44
N GLN A 33 -7.08 8.07 16.55
CA GLN A 33 -6.02 8.28 15.55
C GLN A 33 -6.29 7.59 14.21
N LYS A 34 -7.21 6.62 14.17
CA LYS A 34 -7.59 5.87 12.97
C LYS A 34 -8.68 6.56 12.13
N GLY A 35 -9.41 7.52 12.69
CA GLY A 35 -10.65 8.06 12.11
C GLY A 35 -10.51 8.76 10.75
N ARG A 36 -9.31 9.25 10.39
CA ARG A 36 -9.06 9.89 9.08
C ARG A 36 -9.15 8.87 7.93
N VAL A 37 -8.64 7.66 8.15
CA VAL A 37 -8.66 6.59 7.13
C VAL A 37 -10.08 6.09 6.93
N GLU A 38 -10.84 5.92 8.01
CA GLU A 38 -12.21 5.38 7.96
C GLU A 38 -13.16 6.30 7.19
N ARG A 39 -13.08 7.62 7.42
CA ARG A 39 -13.91 8.59 6.67
C ARG A 39 -13.63 8.59 5.16
N ASN A 40 -12.38 8.40 4.75
CA ASN A 40 -12.01 8.32 3.34
C ASN A 40 -12.56 7.05 2.69
N VAL A 41 -12.48 5.92 3.39
CA VAL A 41 -13.06 4.64 2.93
C VAL A 41 -14.58 4.75 2.81
N ASP A 42 -15.24 5.36 3.80
CA ASP A 42 -16.69 5.58 3.76
C ASP A 42 -17.11 6.46 2.59
N TYR A 43 -16.34 7.47 2.25
CA TYR A 43 -16.58 8.30 1.09
C TYR A 43 -16.53 7.48 -0.21
N ILE A 44 -15.49 6.67 -0.40
CA ILE A 44 -15.37 5.80 -1.59
C ILE A 44 -16.57 4.83 -1.64
N LYS A 45 -16.92 4.21 -0.53
CA LYS A 45 -18.06 3.27 -0.48
C LYS A 45 -19.39 3.94 -0.84
N ARG A 46 -19.65 5.14 -0.30
CA ARG A 46 -20.94 5.83 -0.50
C ARG A 46 -21.03 6.60 -1.80
N ASN A 47 -19.91 7.05 -2.37
CA ASN A 47 -19.90 7.91 -3.55
C ASN A 47 -19.46 7.18 -4.82
N PHE A 48 -18.49 6.26 -4.73
CA PHE A 48 -18.04 5.49 -5.89
C PHE A 48 -18.76 4.14 -6.01
N LEU A 49 -18.79 3.35 -4.93
CA LEU A 49 -19.33 1.98 -4.98
C LEU A 49 -20.86 1.91 -4.87
N ASN A 50 -21.50 2.99 -4.42
CA ASN A 50 -22.93 3.00 -4.21
C ASN A 50 -23.67 3.04 -5.56
N GLY A 51 -24.38 1.96 -5.90
CA GLY A 51 -25.11 1.82 -7.16
C GLY A 51 -24.24 1.43 -8.37
N LEU A 52 -22.98 1.06 -8.14
CA LEU A 52 -22.06 0.67 -9.20
C LEU A 52 -22.15 -0.84 -9.46
N GLU A 53 -22.90 -1.24 -10.49
CA GLU A 53 -22.92 -2.62 -10.99
C GLU A 53 -21.93 -2.73 -12.15
N LEU A 54 -20.74 -3.26 -11.86
CA LEU A 54 -19.76 -3.58 -12.89
C LEU A 54 -19.79 -5.08 -13.20
N PRO A 55 -19.80 -5.48 -14.48
CA PRO A 55 -19.94 -6.87 -14.88
C PRO A 55 -18.69 -7.71 -14.60
N ASP A 56 -17.53 -7.07 -14.48
CA ASP A 56 -16.25 -7.74 -14.24
C ASP A 56 -15.30 -6.89 -13.38
N PHE A 57 -14.39 -7.56 -12.67
CA PHE A 57 -13.38 -6.93 -11.85
C PHE A 57 -12.44 -6.02 -12.67
N ALA A 58 -12.16 -6.37 -13.93
CA ALA A 58 -11.32 -5.54 -14.80
C ALA A 58 -11.93 -4.16 -15.07
N ALA A 59 -13.25 -4.01 -14.99
CA ALA A 59 -13.95 -2.75 -15.23
C ALA A 59 -13.84 -1.76 -14.06
N TYR A 60 -13.40 -2.20 -12.86
CA TYR A 60 -13.27 -1.31 -11.69
C TYR A 60 -12.16 -0.28 -11.87
N ASN A 61 -10.98 -0.70 -12.34
CA ASN A 61 -9.85 0.20 -12.52
C ASN A 61 -10.16 1.41 -13.43
N PRO A 62 -10.73 1.23 -14.64
CA PRO A 62 -11.11 2.37 -15.47
C PRO A 62 -12.24 3.19 -14.85
N ALA A 63 -13.24 2.56 -14.22
CA ALA A 63 -14.32 3.27 -13.55
C ALA A 63 -13.82 4.17 -12.41
N VAL A 64 -12.89 3.67 -11.58
CA VAL A 64 -12.24 4.44 -10.50
C VAL A 64 -11.51 5.64 -11.08
N LYS A 65 -10.76 5.48 -12.18
CA LYS A 65 -10.03 6.59 -12.81
C LYS A 65 -10.97 7.71 -13.26
N VAL A 66 -12.04 7.35 -13.96
CA VAL A 66 -13.06 8.32 -14.41
C VAL A 66 -13.70 9.02 -13.22
N TRP A 67 -14.04 8.28 -12.16
CA TRP A 67 -14.63 8.86 -10.95
C TRP A 67 -13.66 9.79 -10.21
N LEU A 68 -12.37 9.44 -10.15
CA LEU A 68 -11.34 10.30 -9.56
C LEU A 68 -11.26 11.63 -10.31
N GLU A 69 -11.22 11.60 -11.64
CA GLU A 69 -11.10 12.80 -12.48
C GLU A 69 -12.35 13.67 -12.48
N THR A 70 -13.54 13.06 -12.58
CA THR A 70 -14.81 13.78 -12.75
C THR A 70 -15.50 14.17 -11.45
N THR A 71 -15.21 13.46 -10.34
CA THR A 71 -15.93 13.63 -9.07
C THR A 71 -14.97 13.88 -7.91
N ALA A 72 -14.05 12.95 -7.63
CA ALA A 72 -13.28 13.01 -6.38
C ALA A 72 -12.26 14.15 -6.33
N ASN A 73 -11.56 14.43 -7.45
CA ASN A 73 -10.49 15.43 -7.52
C ASN A 73 -11.00 16.85 -7.77
N VAL A 74 -12.18 17.00 -8.37
CA VAL A 74 -12.79 18.30 -8.68
C VAL A 74 -13.79 18.79 -7.62
N ARG A 75 -14.14 17.93 -6.65
CA ARG A 75 -15.06 18.31 -5.55
C ARG A 75 -14.49 19.43 -4.70
N LEU A 76 -15.36 20.27 -4.14
CA LEU A 76 -14.98 21.19 -3.07
C LEU A 76 -14.79 20.41 -1.76
N HIS A 77 -13.57 20.39 -1.22
CA HIS A 77 -13.29 19.68 0.01
C HIS A 77 -13.87 20.43 1.22
N ARG A 78 -14.60 19.74 2.10
CA ARG A 78 -15.29 20.37 3.26
C ARG A 78 -14.35 21.05 4.25
N GLU A 79 -13.15 20.54 4.42
CA GLU A 79 -12.19 21.06 5.41
C GLU A 79 -11.30 22.17 4.84
N THR A 80 -10.77 21.96 3.63
CA THR A 80 -9.84 22.92 3.01
C THR A 80 -10.57 23.97 2.18
N HIS A 81 -11.87 23.78 1.90
CA HIS A 81 -12.70 24.64 1.05
C HIS A 81 -12.11 24.87 -0.35
N ARG A 82 -11.28 23.92 -0.80
CA ARG A 82 -10.57 23.97 -2.08
C ARG A 82 -10.76 22.65 -2.81
N ARG A 83 -10.57 22.66 -4.14
CA ARG A 83 -10.59 21.43 -4.93
C ARG A 83 -9.24 20.72 -4.81
N PRO A 84 -9.21 19.40 -4.59
CA PRO A 84 -7.96 18.65 -4.54
C PRO A 84 -7.07 18.84 -5.76
N VAL A 85 -7.64 18.98 -6.96
CA VAL A 85 -6.88 19.23 -8.20
C VAL A 85 -6.10 20.56 -8.17
N ASP A 86 -6.68 21.61 -7.59
CA ASP A 86 -6.02 22.91 -7.50
C ASP A 86 -4.89 22.86 -6.46
N MET A 87 -5.14 22.21 -5.32
CA MET A 87 -4.13 22.01 -4.28
C MET A 87 -2.98 21.15 -4.79
N TRP A 88 -3.27 20.09 -5.54
CA TRP A 88 -2.24 19.24 -6.13
C TRP A 88 -1.33 20.01 -7.09
N ALA A 89 -1.90 20.89 -7.92
CA ALA A 89 -1.11 21.72 -8.84
C ALA A 89 -0.09 22.60 -8.08
N GLU A 90 -0.49 23.17 -6.94
CA GLU A 90 0.39 23.98 -6.09
C GLU A 90 1.42 23.13 -5.33
N GLU A 91 0.99 22.03 -4.72
CA GLU A 91 1.83 21.21 -3.85
C GLU A 91 2.82 20.34 -4.61
N SER A 92 2.49 19.92 -5.83
CA SER A 92 3.31 18.99 -6.62
C SER A 92 4.74 19.47 -6.84
N ALA A 93 4.95 20.79 -6.95
CA ALA A 93 6.27 21.40 -7.11
C ALA A 93 7.15 21.31 -5.85
N PHE A 94 6.54 21.14 -4.68
CA PHE A 94 7.24 21.04 -3.39
C PHE A 94 7.48 19.58 -2.96
N LEU A 95 6.96 18.60 -3.71
CA LEU A 95 7.15 17.19 -3.40
C LEU A 95 8.57 16.73 -3.72
N LYS A 96 9.12 15.88 -2.86
CA LYS A 96 10.39 15.20 -3.13
C LYS A 96 10.17 14.10 -4.16
N PRO A 97 11.11 13.90 -5.10
CA PRO A 97 11.03 12.78 -6.02
C PRO A 97 11.09 11.46 -5.24
N VAL A 98 10.29 10.49 -5.66
CA VAL A 98 10.35 9.12 -5.12
C VAL A 98 11.66 8.46 -5.53
N ASN A 99 12.21 7.60 -4.69
CA ASN A 99 13.36 6.78 -5.05
C ASN A 99 12.99 5.92 -6.28
N PRO A 100 13.69 6.06 -7.42
CA PRO A 100 13.34 5.36 -8.65
C PRO A 100 13.66 3.86 -8.59
N ARG A 101 14.47 3.42 -7.61
CA ARG A 101 14.79 2.01 -7.43
C ARG A 101 13.61 1.32 -6.73
N PRO A 102 13.06 0.23 -7.28
CA PRO A 102 12.04 -0.54 -6.58
C PRO A 102 12.63 -1.08 -5.28
N TYR A 103 11.80 -1.11 -4.22
CA TYR A 103 12.18 -1.78 -2.98
C TYR A 103 12.12 -3.30 -3.18
N ASP A 104 13.13 -4.02 -2.70
CA ASP A 104 13.13 -5.47 -2.77
C ASP A 104 12.03 -6.04 -1.86
N VAL A 105 11.02 -6.66 -2.47
CA VAL A 105 9.90 -7.33 -1.78
C VAL A 105 10.09 -8.85 -1.68
N ALA A 106 11.21 -9.38 -2.17
CA ALA A 106 11.51 -10.79 -2.11
C ALA A 106 11.60 -11.28 -0.66
N ARG A 107 11.01 -12.44 -0.40
CA ARG A 107 11.15 -13.14 0.88
C ARG A 107 12.16 -14.26 0.65
N ILE A 108 13.28 -14.18 1.36
CA ILE A 108 14.26 -15.25 1.40
C ILE A 108 13.81 -16.20 2.50
N GLU A 109 13.45 -17.41 2.13
CA GLU A 109 13.03 -18.46 3.05
C GLU A 109 13.96 -19.66 2.83
N SER A 110 14.56 -20.17 3.91
CA SER A 110 15.31 -21.42 3.85
C SER A 110 14.32 -22.57 3.75
N ALA A 111 14.46 -23.39 2.73
CA ALA A 111 13.60 -24.54 2.51
C ALA A 111 14.43 -25.78 2.17
N HIS A 112 13.99 -26.94 2.65
CA HIS A 112 14.67 -28.20 2.39
C HIS A 112 14.29 -28.71 1.00
N ALA A 113 15.29 -29.00 0.18
CA ALA A 113 15.09 -29.64 -1.10
C ALA A 113 14.80 -31.13 -0.93
N SER A 114 13.76 -31.64 -1.57
CA SER A 114 13.57 -33.09 -1.64
C SER A 114 14.66 -33.75 -2.51
N SER A 115 14.82 -35.07 -2.38
CA SER A 115 15.70 -35.86 -3.26
C SER A 115 15.34 -35.77 -4.75
N GLN A 116 14.18 -35.21 -5.09
CA GLN A 116 13.73 -34.95 -6.47
C GLN A 116 13.94 -33.50 -6.90
N PHE A 117 14.78 -32.73 -6.19
CA PHE A 117 15.05 -31.31 -6.47
C PHE A 117 13.77 -30.46 -6.49
N ARG A 118 12.87 -30.71 -5.51
CA ARG A 118 11.64 -29.92 -5.32
C ARG A 118 11.73 -29.13 -4.03
N VAL A 119 11.29 -27.88 -4.09
CA VAL A 119 11.05 -27.03 -2.91
C VAL A 119 9.57 -26.70 -2.85
N THR A 120 8.96 -26.84 -1.67
CA THR A 120 7.59 -26.42 -1.42
C THR A 120 7.59 -24.99 -0.88
N LEU A 121 7.01 -24.06 -1.65
CA LEU A 121 6.81 -22.66 -1.25
C LEU A 121 5.32 -22.38 -1.19
N LYS A 122 4.81 -22.01 -0.01
CA LYS A 122 3.40 -21.61 0.21
C LYS A 122 2.39 -22.51 -0.53
N GLN A 123 2.53 -23.83 -0.38
CA GLN A 123 1.68 -24.88 -0.97
C GLN A 123 1.81 -25.09 -2.49
N THR A 124 2.74 -24.41 -3.16
CA THR A 124 3.12 -24.70 -4.55
C THR A 124 4.49 -25.39 -4.58
N ASN A 125 4.61 -26.49 -5.32
CA ASN A 125 5.89 -27.17 -5.53
C ASN A 125 6.58 -26.55 -6.75
N ILE A 126 7.77 -26.01 -6.53
CA ILE A 126 8.61 -25.46 -7.59
C ILE A 126 9.79 -26.41 -7.79
N GLN A 127 9.98 -26.87 -9.03
CA GLN A 127 11.16 -27.62 -9.45
C GLN A 127 12.22 -26.63 -9.94
N TYR A 128 13.48 -26.87 -9.56
CA TYR A 128 14.61 -26.07 -10.04
C TYR A 128 15.54 -26.92 -10.90
N PRO A 129 16.13 -26.36 -11.98
CA PRO A 129 17.04 -27.10 -12.85
C PRO A 129 18.33 -27.46 -12.13
N LEU A 130 18.91 -28.62 -12.47
CA LEU A 130 20.06 -29.26 -11.80
C LEU A 130 21.39 -28.47 -11.81
N ALA A 131 21.42 -27.25 -12.33
CA ALA A 131 22.61 -26.42 -12.42
C ALA A 131 22.71 -25.45 -11.23
N TRP A 132 22.92 -25.98 -10.02
CA TRP A 132 23.37 -25.18 -8.88
C TRP A 132 24.70 -25.73 -8.37
N PRO A 133 25.85 -25.25 -8.87
CA PRO A 133 27.14 -25.63 -8.30
C PRO A 133 27.40 -24.72 -7.10
N GLY A 134 26.97 -25.16 -5.91
CA GLY A 134 27.42 -24.59 -4.65
C GLY A 134 28.66 -25.34 -4.16
N ARG A 135 29.84 -24.87 -4.57
CA ARG A 135 31.10 -24.98 -3.83
C ARG A 135 31.92 -23.72 -4.08
#